data_AF-A0A0A6ZY28-F1
#
_entry.id   AF-A0A0A6ZY28-F1
#
_cell.length_a   1.000
_cell.length_b   1.000
_cell.length_c   1.000
_cell.angle_alpha   90.00
_cell.angle_beta   90.00
_cell.angle_gamma   90.00
#
_symmetry.space_group_name_H-M   'P 1'
#
loop_
_entity.id
_entity.type
_entity.pdbx_description
1 polymer ?
#
loop_
_entity_poly.entity_id
_entity_poly.type
_entity_poly.pdbx_seq_one_letter_code
_entity_poly.pdbx_strand_id
1 'polypeptide(L)'
;MQNVAATVLAQYAASPRLNALINSFNAALSPDSFISDFYGLIWNIDTAEKYGLDVWGKIVGVSRRLTVKDDFNYLGFSESRMDTPVMDDPRPFNQAPFYNGKSVTRTADLTDAIYRRLILMKAMSNITDCSVPDINRMLRFMFGKKRRAYVLNNGGLRRGGGGTATRQGF
;
A
#
# COMPACT_ATOMS: atom_id res chain seq x y z
N MET A 1 -36.22 -4.68 -5.14
CA MET A 1 -37.30 -3.77 -4.68
C MET A 1 -37.28 -3.77 -3.16
N GLN A 2 -37.07 -2.61 -2.52
CA GLN A 2 -36.76 -2.56 -1.09
C GLN A 2 -37.99 -2.79 -0.18
N ASN A 3 -39.22 -2.62 -0.69
CA ASN A 3 -40.45 -2.85 0.07
C ASN A 3 -41.55 -3.46 -0.80
N VAL A 4 -41.47 -4.77 -1.00
CA VAL A 4 -42.44 -5.56 -1.79
C VAL A 4 -43.83 -5.57 -1.15
N ALA A 5 -43.90 -5.51 0.18
CA ALA A 5 -45.16 -5.52 0.92
C ALA A 5 -45.99 -4.25 0.68
N ALA A 6 -45.36 -3.09 0.52
CA ALA A 6 -46.04 -1.84 0.22
C ALA A 6 -46.68 -1.81 -1.18
N THR A 7 -46.21 -2.66 -2.10
CA THR A 7 -46.75 -2.75 -3.48
C THR A 7 -47.90 -3.75 -3.62
N VAL A 8 -48.19 -4.54 -2.58
CA VAL A 8 -49.31 -5.49 -2.59
C VAL A 8 -50.56 -4.81 -2.04
N LEU A 9 -51.65 -4.80 -2.82
CA LEU A 9 -52.94 -4.35 -2.33
C LEU A 9 -53.41 -5.23 -1.15
N ALA A 10 -53.98 -4.62 -0.11
CA ALA A 10 -54.37 -5.31 1.12
C ALA A 10 -55.25 -6.57 0.90
N GLN A 11 -56.11 -6.56 -0.13
CA GLN A 11 -56.96 -7.71 -0.49
C GLN A 11 -56.20 -8.96 -0.96
N TYR A 12 -54.96 -8.80 -1.43
CA TYR A 12 -54.10 -9.89 -1.90
C TYR A 12 -52.99 -10.25 -0.90
N ALA A 13 -52.89 -9.54 0.23
CA ALA A 13 -51.85 -9.77 1.24
C ALA A 13 -51.85 -11.19 1.79
N ALA A 14 -53.02 -11.85 1.85
CA ALA A 14 -53.18 -13.21 2.35
C ALA A 14 -53.02 -14.32 1.28
N SER A 15 -52.79 -13.98 0.00
CA SER A 15 -52.67 -14.97 -1.08
C SER A 15 -51.25 -15.55 -1.18
N PRO A 16 -51.02 -16.84 -0.86
CA PRO A 16 -49.67 -17.42 -0.83
C PRO A 16 -49.03 -17.51 -2.21
N ARG A 17 -49.83 -17.78 -3.25
CA ARG A 17 -49.34 -17.95 -4.64
C ARG A 17 -48.88 -16.62 -5.26
N LEU A 18 -49.65 -15.55 -5.05
CA LEU A 18 -49.28 -14.22 -5.55
C LEU A 18 -48.04 -13.69 -4.84
N ASN A 19 -47.98 -13.82 -3.51
CA ASN A 19 -46.79 -13.41 -2.76
C ASN A 19 -45.54 -14.20 -3.17
N ALA A 20 -45.65 -15.51 -3.44
CA ALA A 20 -44.54 -16.31 -3.94
C ALA A 20 -44.02 -15.84 -5.31
N LEU A 21 -44.93 -15.53 -6.23
CA LEU A 21 -44.58 -14.98 -7.56
C LEU A 21 -43.87 -13.63 -7.43
N ILE A 22 -44.45 -12.70 -6.67
CA ILE A 22 -43.87 -11.36 -6.49
C ILE A 22 -42.50 -11.45 -5.79
N ASN A 23 -42.33 -12.33 -4.81
CA ASN A 23 -41.04 -12.55 -4.15
C ASN A 23 -40.00 -13.16 -5.11
N SER A 24 -40.38 -14.10 -5.98
CA SER A 24 -39.48 -14.64 -7.00
C SER A 24 -39.03 -13.57 -8.01
N PHE A 25 -39.94 -12.69 -8.42
CA PHE A 25 -39.61 -11.55 -9.29
C PHE A 25 -38.71 -10.55 -8.57
N ASN A 26 -38.98 -10.25 -7.30
CA ASN A 26 -38.13 -9.36 -6.51
C ASN A 26 -36.71 -9.92 -6.34
N ALA A 27 -36.58 -11.21 -6.05
CA ALA A 27 -35.27 -11.86 -5.91
C ALA A 27 -34.50 -11.90 -7.25
N ALA A 28 -35.19 -12.13 -8.38
CA ALA A 28 -34.56 -12.12 -9.69
C ALA A 28 -34.11 -10.71 -10.15
N LEU A 29 -34.81 -9.67 -9.69
CA LEU A 29 -34.57 -8.29 -10.11
C LEU A 29 -33.81 -7.45 -9.06
N SER A 30 -33.55 -7.95 -7.85
CA SER A 30 -32.87 -7.16 -6.82
C SER A 30 -31.36 -7.20 -7.01
N PRO A 31 -30.71 -6.07 -7.39
CA PRO A 31 -29.25 -5.98 -7.39
C PRO A 31 -28.68 -5.73 -5.99
N ASP A 32 -29.51 -5.58 -4.96
CA ASP A 32 -29.09 -5.13 -3.62
C ASP A 32 -28.03 -6.05 -3.00
N SER A 33 -28.18 -7.37 -3.13
CA SER A 33 -27.19 -8.34 -2.67
C SER A 33 -25.87 -8.19 -3.43
N PHE A 34 -25.94 -8.07 -4.75
CA PHE A 34 -24.77 -7.85 -5.60
C PHE A 34 -24.05 -6.54 -5.25
N ILE A 35 -24.78 -5.45 -5.01
CA ILE A 35 -24.18 -4.16 -4.63
C ILE A 35 -23.51 -4.26 -3.26
N SER A 36 -24.13 -4.96 -2.30
CA SER A 36 -23.54 -5.21 -0.99
C SER A 36 -22.25 -6.05 -1.10
N ASP A 37 -22.28 -7.11 -1.90
CA ASP A 37 -21.13 -7.97 -2.14
C ASP A 37 -20.01 -7.20 -2.86
N PHE A 38 -20.35 -6.41 -3.88
CA PHE A 38 -19.43 -5.52 -4.57
C PHE A 38 -18.79 -4.53 -3.59
N TYR A 39 -19.61 -3.91 -2.73
CA TYR A 39 -19.12 -2.99 -1.73
C TYR A 39 -18.16 -3.68 -0.75
N GLY A 40 -18.50 -4.86 -0.25
CA GLY A 40 -17.66 -5.61 0.69
C GLY A 40 -16.36 -6.14 0.08
N LEU A 41 -16.42 -6.67 -1.13
CA LEU A 41 -15.30 -7.38 -1.77
C LEU A 41 -14.35 -6.45 -2.52
N ILE A 42 -14.86 -5.34 -3.06
CA ILE A 42 -14.10 -4.44 -3.94
C ILE A 42 -13.92 -3.06 -3.31
N TRP A 43 -15.01 -2.44 -2.85
CA TRP A 43 -14.96 -1.03 -2.48
C TRP A 43 -14.46 -0.77 -1.06
N ASN A 44 -14.88 -1.57 -0.09
CA ASN A 44 -14.50 -1.41 1.31
C ASN A 44 -13.06 -1.90 1.53
N ILE A 45 -12.15 -0.97 1.83
CA ILE A 45 -10.72 -1.27 1.97
C ILE A 45 -10.39 -2.24 3.11
N ASP A 46 -11.22 -2.31 4.15
CA ASP A 46 -11.00 -3.18 5.31
C ASP A 46 -11.38 -4.64 5.03
N THR A 47 -12.37 -4.86 4.17
CA THR A 47 -12.88 -6.19 3.80
C THR A 47 -12.48 -6.61 2.39
N ALA A 48 -11.91 -5.69 1.59
CA ALA A 48 -11.56 -5.95 0.21
C ALA A 48 -10.64 -7.16 0.09
N GLU A 49 -10.99 -8.03 -0.85
CA GLU A 49 -10.19 -9.17 -1.25
C GLU A 49 -9.04 -8.75 -2.18
N LYS A 50 -8.25 -9.73 -2.61
CA LYS A 50 -7.06 -9.53 -3.45
C LYS A 50 -7.32 -8.63 -4.67
N TYR A 51 -8.43 -8.86 -5.39
CA TYR A 51 -8.78 -8.08 -6.57
C TYR A 51 -9.17 -6.64 -6.23
N GLY A 52 -10.01 -6.44 -5.19
CA GLY A 52 -10.38 -5.11 -4.72
C GLY A 52 -9.16 -4.28 -4.30
N LEU A 53 -8.21 -4.91 -3.61
CA LEU A 53 -6.94 -4.28 -3.24
C LEU A 53 -6.10 -3.90 -4.48
N ASP A 54 -6.10 -4.72 -5.52
CA ASP A 54 -5.38 -4.40 -6.75
C ASP A 54 -6.02 -3.21 -7.50
N VAL A 55 -7.34 -3.07 -7.46
CA VAL A 55 -8.06 -1.89 -7.98
C VAL A 55 -7.68 -0.64 -7.18
N TRP A 56 -7.73 -0.70 -5.85
CA TRP A 56 -7.28 0.38 -4.98
C TRP A 56 -5.84 0.78 -5.25
N GLY A 57 -4.93 -0.19 -5.41
CA GLY A 57 -3.54 0.05 -5.77
C GLY A 57 -3.38 0.83 -7.06
N LYS A 58 -4.16 0.49 -8.11
CA LYS A 58 -4.17 1.26 -9.36
C LYS A 58 -4.64 2.70 -9.15
N ILE A 59 -5.65 2.92 -8.31
CA ILE A 59 -6.18 4.26 -8.00
C ILE A 59 -5.12 5.12 -7.30
N VAL A 60 -4.44 4.58 -6.28
CA VAL A 60 -3.43 5.34 -5.52
C VAL A 60 -2.04 5.37 -6.18
N GLY A 61 -1.85 4.59 -7.25
CA GLY A 61 -0.61 4.51 -8.01
C GLY A 61 0.48 3.65 -7.36
N VAL A 62 0.13 2.49 -6.79
CA VAL A 62 1.11 1.54 -6.24
C VAL A 62 0.85 0.12 -6.75
N SER A 63 1.94 -0.61 -7.01
CA SER A 63 1.92 -2.02 -7.40
C SER A 63 2.13 -2.94 -6.20
N ARG A 64 1.46 -4.10 -6.24
CA ARG A 64 1.67 -5.22 -5.30
C ARG A 64 3.03 -5.90 -5.48
N ARG A 65 3.63 -5.78 -6.66
CA ARG A 65 4.96 -6.29 -6.96
C ARG A 65 5.99 -5.23 -6.65
N LEU A 66 6.95 -5.58 -5.81
CA LEU A 66 8.15 -4.78 -5.60
C LEU A 66 9.28 -5.41 -6.39
N THR A 67 9.77 -4.66 -7.36
CA THR A 67 10.98 -4.97 -8.10
C THR A 67 12.13 -4.31 -7.37
N VAL A 68 12.87 -5.08 -6.58
CA VAL A 68 14.08 -4.56 -5.92
C VAL A 68 15.20 -4.55 -6.96
N LYS A 69 15.72 -3.36 -7.27
CA LYS A 69 16.97 -3.25 -8.02
C LYS A 69 18.12 -3.60 -7.09
N ASP A 70 18.98 -4.48 -7.58
CA ASP A 70 20.19 -4.85 -6.88
C ASP A 70 21.26 -3.80 -7.19
N ASP A 71 21.21 -2.68 -6.47
CA ASP A 71 22.26 -1.67 -6.47
C ASP A 71 23.40 -2.16 -5.56
N PHE A 72 24.06 -3.26 -5.96
CA PHE A 72 25.23 -3.78 -5.25
C PHE A 72 26.50 -3.21 -5.87
N ASN A 73 27.30 -2.55 -5.04
CA ASN A 73 28.71 -2.34 -5.35
C ASN A 73 29.46 -3.67 -5.22
N TYR A 74 30.34 -3.91 -6.17
CA TYR A 74 31.21 -5.08 -6.16
C TYR A 74 32.65 -4.68 -5.87
N LEU A 75 33.43 -5.66 -5.41
CA LEU A 75 34.86 -5.52 -5.33
C LEU A 75 35.45 -5.30 -6.72
N GLY A 76 36.34 -4.31 -6.84
CA GLY A 76 37.14 -4.14 -8.05
C GLY A 76 38.32 -3.21 -7.85
N PHE A 77 39.02 -2.95 -8.94
CA PHE A 77 40.29 -2.22 -8.93
C PHE A 77 40.10 -0.78 -9.42
N SER A 78 41.07 0.08 -9.09
CA SER A 78 41.11 1.50 -9.47
C SER A 78 41.00 1.73 -10.97
N GLU A 79 41.47 0.77 -11.76
CA GLU A 79 41.51 0.76 -13.22
C GLU A 79 40.12 0.66 -13.85
N SER A 80 39.11 0.25 -13.06
CA SER A 80 37.70 0.19 -13.46
C SER A 80 36.88 1.36 -12.93
N ARG A 81 37.51 2.37 -12.31
CA ARG A 81 36.80 3.58 -11.86
C ARG A 81 36.45 4.46 -13.05
N MET A 82 35.24 4.99 -13.04
CA MET A 82 34.83 6.03 -13.98
C MET A 82 35.47 7.37 -13.57
N ASP A 83 35.81 8.24 -14.54
CA ASP A 83 36.37 9.58 -14.27
C ASP A 83 35.43 10.47 -13.44
N THR A 84 34.12 10.17 -13.49
CA THR A 84 33.13 10.75 -12.57
C THR A 84 32.67 9.68 -11.60
N PRO A 85 32.82 9.89 -10.27
CA PRO A 85 32.47 8.86 -9.30
C PRO A 85 30.96 8.63 -9.28
N VAL A 86 30.55 7.40 -9.62
CA VAL A 86 29.16 6.95 -9.58
C VAL A 86 28.96 6.04 -8.36
N MET A 87 27.72 5.94 -7.86
CA MET A 87 27.40 5.09 -6.71
C MET A 87 27.83 3.62 -6.90
N ASP A 88 27.91 3.14 -8.14
CA ASP A 88 28.31 1.77 -8.50
C ASP A 88 29.83 1.56 -8.65
N ASP A 89 30.66 2.53 -8.22
CA ASP A 89 32.11 2.41 -8.35
C ASP A 89 32.66 1.18 -7.59
N PRO A 90 33.71 0.54 -8.12
CA PRO A 90 34.32 -0.63 -7.50
C PRO A 90 34.90 -0.29 -6.12
N ARG A 91 34.57 -1.13 -5.14
CA ARG A 91 35.05 -0.99 -3.76
C ARG A 91 36.33 -1.82 -3.54
N PRO A 92 37.25 -1.38 -2.67
CA PRO A 92 38.46 -2.14 -2.37
C PRO A 92 38.18 -3.38 -1.51
N PHE A 93 39.22 -4.18 -1.26
CA PHE A 93 39.14 -5.37 -0.41
C PHE A 93 38.48 -5.10 0.95
N ASN A 94 37.72 -6.10 1.43
CA ASN A 94 37.00 -6.07 2.71
C ASN A 94 35.90 -4.99 2.81
N GLN A 95 35.44 -4.42 1.69
CA GLN A 95 34.32 -3.46 1.66
C GLN A 95 33.11 -3.91 0.83
N ALA A 96 33.30 -4.83 -0.11
CA ALA A 96 32.23 -5.37 -0.95
C ALA A 96 32.51 -6.84 -1.33
N PRO A 97 31.46 -7.63 -1.62
CA PRO A 97 31.61 -9.00 -2.11
C PRO A 97 32.16 -9.02 -3.56
N PHE A 98 32.71 -10.16 -3.96
CA PHE A 98 33.06 -10.42 -5.36
C PHE A 98 31.80 -10.48 -6.24
N TYR A 99 31.93 -10.03 -7.49
CA TYR A 99 30.85 -10.15 -8.49
C TYR A 99 30.54 -11.62 -8.77
N ASN A 100 29.26 -12.01 -8.61
CA ASN A 100 28.81 -13.39 -8.76
C ASN A 100 27.85 -13.59 -9.95
N GLY A 101 27.96 -12.75 -10.98
CA GLY A 101 27.08 -12.81 -12.16
C GLY A 101 25.82 -11.95 -12.05
N LYS A 102 24.97 -11.98 -13.10
CA LYS A 102 23.75 -11.18 -13.17
C LYS A 102 22.81 -11.60 -12.04
N SER A 103 22.61 -10.71 -11.07
CA SER A 103 21.55 -10.89 -10.09
C SER A 103 20.21 -10.85 -10.80
N VAL A 104 19.41 -11.90 -10.68
CA VAL A 104 18.05 -11.92 -11.20
C VAL A 104 17.24 -11.02 -10.28
N THR A 105 16.86 -9.85 -10.78
CA THR A 105 15.99 -8.90 -10.10
C THR A 105 14.89 -9.63 -9.33
N ARG A 106 14.95 -9.56 -8.00
CA ARG A 106 14.01 -10.31 -7.18
C ARG A 106 12.70 -9.54 -7.11
N THR A 107 11.71 -10.02 -7.84
CA THR A 107 10.34 -9.53 -7.70
C THR A 107 9.72 -10.21 -6.50
N ALA A 108 9.29 -9.43 -5.50
CA ALA A 108 8.57 -9.92 -4.33
C ALA A 108 7.11 -9.47 -4.40
N ASP A 109 6.18 -10.41 -4.22
CA ASP A 109 4.76 -10.13 -4.07
C ASP A 109 4.45 -9.80 -2.60
N LEU A 110 3.77 -8.68 -2.36
CA LEU A 110 3.27 -8.34 -1.02
C LEU A 110 2.03 -9.15 -0.64
N THR A 111 1.97 -9.55 0.62
CA THR A 111 0.76 -10.11 1.24
C THR A 111 -0.34 -9.05 1.34
N ASP A 112 -1.61 -9.48 1.32
CA ASP A 112 -2.76 -8.57 1.32
C ASP A 112 -2.76 -7.58 2.49
N ALA A 113 -2.38 -8.04 3.69
CA ALA A 113 -2.33 -7.20 4.89
C ALA A 113 -1.28 -6.07 4.77
N ILE A 114 -0.10 -6.37 4.22
CA ILE A 114 0.94 -5.35 4.03
C ILE A 114 0.56 -4.43 2.88
N TYR A 115 0.02 -4.99 1.80
CA TYR A 115 -0.40 -4.22 0.63
C TYR A 115 -1.52 -3.21 0.97
N ARG A 116 -2.51 -3.61 1.77
CA ARG A 116 -3.56 -2.70 2.28
C ARG A 116 -2.98 -1.52 3.05
N ARG A 117 -2.00 -1.78 3.93
CA ARG A 117 -1.33 -0.72 4.69
C ARG A 117 -0.56 0.23 3.79
N LEU A 118 0.09 -0.30 2.75
CA LEU A 118 0.84 0.47 1.77
C LEU A 118 -0.09 1.32 0.89
N ILE A 119 -1.26 0.82 0.50
CA ILE A 119 -2.30 1.60 -0.19
C ILE A 119 -2.75 2.77 0.68
N LEU A 120 -3.10 2.51 1.95
CA LEU A 120 -3.54 3.55 2.89
C LEU A 120 -2.46 4.61 3.10
N MET A 121 -1.19 4.20 3.24
CA MET A 121 -0.08 5.14 3.38
C MET A 121 0.12 5.99 2.12
N LYS A 122 0.02 5.39 0.93
CA LYS A 122 0.11 6.16 -0.31
C LYS A 122 -1.04 7.14 -0.45
N ALA A 123 -2.27 6.72 -0.12
CA ALA A 123 -3.42 7.59 -0.10
C ALA A 123 -3.21 8.78 0.85
N MET A 124 -2.75 8.52 2.08
CA MET A 124 -2.38 9.58 3.03
C MET A 124 -1.31 10.52 2.45
N SER A 125 -0.26 9.98 1.85
CA SER A 125 0.80 10.76 1.21
C SER A 125 0.31 11.59 0.02
N ASN A 126 -0.73 11.17 -0.68
CA ASN A 126 -1.30 11.90 -1.81
C ASN A 126 -2.23 13.04 -1.34
N ILE A 127 -2.83 12.94 -0.14
CA ILE A 127 -3.84 13.90 0.38
C ILE A 127 -3.25 14.86 1.42
N THR A 128 -2.16 14.48 2.10
CA THR A 128 -1.56 15.26 3.20
C THR A 128 -1.05 16.62 2.74
N ASP A 129 -1.12 17.60 3.63
CA ASP A 129 -0.56 18.95 3.48
C ASP A 129 0.95 19.02 3.79
N CYS A 130 1.59 17.88 4.08
CA CYS A 130 2.99 17.77 4.48
C CYS A 130 3.34 18.59 5.74
N SER A 131 2.36 18.93 6.57
CA SER A 131 2.61 19.56 7.86
C SER A 131 3.33 18.59 8.81
N VAL A 132 4.13 19.13 9.73
CA VAL A 132 4.85 18.32 10.73
C VAL A 132 3.91 17.40 11.53
N PRO A 133 2.72 17.84 11.99
CA PRO A 133 1.77 16.96 12.67
C PRO A 133 1.27 15.81 11.79
N ASP A 134 0.97 16.07 10.52
CA ASP A 134 0.46 15.04 9.61
C ASP A 134 1.54 14.03 9.22
N ILE A 135 2.78 14.48 9.01
CA ILE A 135 3.93 13.59 8.83
C ILE A 135 4.10 12.70 10.07
N ASN A 136 4.02 13.25 11.28
CA ASN A 136 4.13 12.47 12.51
C ASN A 136 2.98 11.45 12.64
N ARG A 137 1.76 11.84 12.28
CA ARG A 137 0.60 10.93 12.22
C ARG A 137 0.83 9.79 11.22
N MET A 138 1.37 10.10 10.04
CA MET A 138 1.65 9.11 9.00
C MET A 138 2.76 8.13 9.41
N LEU A 139 3.82 8.63 10.07
CA LEU A 139 4.89 7.81 10.63
C LEU A 139 4.37 6.89 11.75
N ARG A 140 3.50 7.42 12.63
CA ARG A 140 2.83 6.62 13.67
C ARG A 140 1.93 5.55 13.04
N PHE A 141 1.23 5.86 11.96
CA PHE A 141 0.44 4.88 11.21
C PHE A 141 1.31 3.80 10.55
N MET A 142 2.49 4.13 10.03
CA MET A 142 3.40 3.18 9.38
C MET A 142 4.17 2.28 10.36
N PHE A 143 4.63 2.81 11.49
CA PHE A 143 5.46 2.08 12.44
C PHE A 143 4.69 1.57 13.67
N GLY A 144 3.44 2.01 13.86
CA GLY A 144 2.59 1.64 14.98
C GLY A 144 3.25 1.91 16.33
N LYS A 145 2.86 1.14 17.37
CA LYS A 145 3.48 1.20 18.71
C LYS A 145 4.92 0.68 18.75
N LYS A 146 5.45 0.11 17.65
CA LYS A 146 6.63 -0.76 17.72
C LYS A 146 7.97 -0.07 17.49
N ARG A 147 8.06 1.14 16.91
CA ARG A 147 9.37 1.77 16.65
C ARG A 147 9.31 3.30 16.67
N ARG A 148 10.40 3.90 17.17
CA ARG A 148 10.68 5.34 17.10
C ARG A 148 11.16 5.69 15.68
N ALA A 149 10.58 6.70 15.07
CA ALA A 149 11.11 7.29 13.84
C ALA A 149 12.22 8.28 14.20
N TYR A 150 13.35 8.22 13.50
CA TYR A 150 14.47 9.12 13.69
C TYR A 150 14.72 9.85 12.37
N VAL A 151 14.91 11.17 12.44
CA VAL A 151 15.34 11.97 11.30
C VAL A 151 16.86 12.08 11.38
N LEU A 152 17.55 11.58 10.35
CA LEU A 152 18.97 11.83 10.18
C LEU A 152 19.12 13.20 9.53
N ASN A 153 19.62 14.18 10.28
CA ASN A 153 19.98 15.46 9.72
C ASN A 153 21.36 15.34 9.04
N ASN A 154 21.35 15.10 7.73
CA ASN A 154 22.57 15.08 6.92
C ASN A 154 23.00 16.48 6.44
N GLY A 155 22.31 17.53 6.87
CA GLY A 155 22.55 18.93 6.50
C GLY A 155 23.31 19.72 7.57
N GLY A 156 24.42 19.18 8.06
CA GLY A 156 25.42 19.98 8.77
C GLY A 156 26.56 20.27 7.80
N LEU A 157 26.67 21.50 7.31
CA LEU A 157 27.90 21.99 6.68
C LEU A 157 29.08 21.57 7.57
N ARG A 158 30.03 20.80 7.02
CA ARG A 158 31.21 20.32 7.75
C ARG A 158 31.96 21.52 8.36
N ARG A 159 31.74 21.78 9.64
CA ARG A 159 32.75 22.31 10.56
C ARG A 159 32.99 21.24 11.62
N GLY A 160 34.25 20.88 11.77
CA GLY A 160 34.68 19.58 12.28
C GLY A 160 34.18 19.21 13.68
N GLY A 161 34.11 17.89 13.88
CA GLY A 161 34.10 17.25 15.19
C GLY A 161 32.72 16.81 15.70
N GLY A 162 32.48 15.50 15.71
CA GLY A 162 31.50 14.84 16.60
C GLY A 162 30.03 14.91 16.18
N GLY A 163 29.56 13.91 15.42
CA GLY A 163 28.13 13.76 15.12
C GLY A 163 27.33 13.33 16.34
N THR A 164 26.66 14.27 17.02
CA THR A 164 25.61 13.98 17.99
C THR A 164 24.24 14.00 17.30
N ALA A 165 23.54 12.86 17.29
CA ALA A 165 22.15 12.79 16.83
C ALA A 165 21.27 13.65 17.76
N THR A 166 20.73 14.76 17.26
CA THR A 166 19.84 15.63 18.03
C THR A 166 18.42 15.08 18.07
N ARG A 167 17.95 14.84 19.29
CA ARG A 167 16.58 14.46 19.65
C ARG A 167 15.62 15.59 19.27
N GLN A 168 14.86 15.45 18.20
CA GLN A 168 13.62 16.22 18.07
C GLN A 168 12.49 15.43 18.72
N GLY A 169 12.09 15.85 19.91
CA GLY A 169 10.80 15.45 20.48
C GLY A 169 9.72 16.27 19.78
N PHE A 170 8.65 15.61 19.33
CA PHE A 170 7.23 15.82 19.68
C PHE A 170 6.39 14.73 19.00
#